data_AF-A0AAV8VLQ6-F1
#
_entry.id   AF-A0AAV8VLQ6-F1
#
_cell.length_a   1.000
_cell.length_b   1.000
_cell.length_c   1.000
_cell.angle_alpha   90.00
_cell.angle_beta   90.00
_cell.angle_gamma   90.00
#
_symmetry.space_group_name_H-M   'P 1'
#
loop_
_entity.id
_entity.type
_entity.pdbx_description
1 polymer ?
#
loop_
_entity_poly.entity_id
_entity_poly.type
_entity_poly.pdbx_seq_one_letter_code
_entity_poly.pdbx_strand_id
1 'polypeptide(L)' 'MVLKYYYDLLSQPSRALYIFLKLANIPFDAYPVDLRQGK' A
#
# COMPACT_ATOMS: atom_id res chain seq x y z
N MET A 1 -3.07 -16.65 -6.46
CA MET A 1 -2.97 -15.24 -6.86
C MET A 1 -2.99 -14.41 -5.58
N VAL A 2 -1.98 -13.59 -5.33
CA VAL A 2 -1.89 -12.75 -4.12
C VAL A 2 -2.25 -11.30 -4.47
N LEU A 3 -2.79 -10.54 -3.51
CA LEU A 3 -3.15 -9.13 -3.70
C LEU A 3 -1.89 -8.31 -3.98
N LYS A 4 -1.86 -7.62 -5.12
CA LYS A 4 -0.82 -6.61 -5.41
C LYS A 4 -1.28 -5.27 -4.87
N TYR A 5 -0.50 -4.68 -3.96
CA TYR A 5 -0.86 -3.46 -3.30
C TYR A 5 0.07 -2.31 -3.71
N TYR A 6 -0.43 -1.43 -4.58
CA TYR A 6 0.26 -0.21 -5.00
C TYR A 6 -0.14 0.94 -4.09
N TYR A 7 0.83 1.60 -3.45
CA TYR A 7 0.52 2.60 -2.44
C TYR A 7 1.60 3.66 -2.30
N ASP A 8 1.18 4.86 -1.89
CA ASP A 8 2.08 5.92 -1.42
C ASP A 8 1.81 6.13 0.07
N LEU A 9 2.84 6.03 0.93
CA LEU A 9 2.67 6.23 2.38
C LEU A 9 2.42 7.69 2.77
N LEU A 10 2.58 8.66 1.87
CA LEU A 10 2.16 10.03 2.14
C LEU A 10 0.62 10.16 2.08
N SER A 11 -0.04 9.32 1.29
CA SER A 11 -1.49 9.22 1.23
C SER A 11 -2.05 8.56 2.50
N GLN A 12 -2.86 9.30 3.27
CA GLN A 12 -3.55 8.77 4.46
C GLN A 12 -4.38 7.50 4.18
N PRO A 13 -5.23 7.42 3.14
CA PRO A 13 -6.02 6.21 2.87
C PRO A 13 -5.12 5.02 2.49
N SER A 14 -4.02 5.25 1.79
CA SER A 14 -3.02 4.22 1.50
C SER A 14 -2.35 3.70 2.77
N ARG A 15 -1.94 4.58 3.69
CA ARG A 15 -1.43 4.16 5.00
C ARG A 15 -2.43 3.34 5.81
N ALA A 16 -3.70 3.75 5.82
CA ALA A 16 -4.75 3.04 6.54
C ALA A 16 -4.90 1.59 6.02
N LEU A 17 -4.94 1.41 4.71
CA LEU A 17 -4.98 0.08 4.07
C LEU A 17 -3.71 -0.74 4.36
N TYR A 18 -2.52 -0.14 4.28
CA TYR A 18 -1.27 -0.82 4.62
C TYR A 18 -1.29 -1.38 6.04
N ILE A 19 -1.70 -0.56 7.03
CA ILE A 19 -1.80 -0.96 8.44
C ILE A 19 -2.85 -2.06 8.60
N PHE A 20 -4.03 -1.89 8.01
CA PHE A 20 -5.11 -2.88 8.08
C PHE A 20 -4.66 -4.24 7.56
N LEU A 21 -4.04 -4.30 6.37
CA LEU A 21 -3.58 -5.55 5.77
C LEU A 21 -2.53 -6.25 6.64
N LYS A 22 -1.62 -5.48 7.26
CA LYS A 22 -0.63 -5.99 8.21
C LYS A 22 -1.26 -6.54 9.49
N LEU A 23 -2.17 -5.78 10.11
CA LEU A 23 -2.84 -6.19 11.36
C LEU A 23 -3.75 -7.42 11.16
N ALA A 24 -4.41 -7.50 10.01
CA ALA A 24 -5.27 -8.62 9.65
C ALA A 24 -4.50 -9.86 9.15
N ASN A 25 -3.16 -9.80 9.07
CA ASN A 25 -2.30 -10.85 8.50
C ASN A 25 -2.72 -11.28 7.07
N ILE A 26 -3.25 -10.33 6.29
CA ILE A 26 -3.63 -10.60 4.90
C ILE A 26 -2.34 -10.58 4.06
N PRO A 27 -2.01 -11.65 3.31
CA PRO A 27 -0.83 -11.65 2.45
C PRO A 27 -1.04 -10.70 1.26
N PHE A 28 -0.08 -9.81 1.03
CA PHE A 28 -0.05 -8.90 -0.11
C PHE A 28 1.39 -8.64 -0.57
N ASP A 29 1.54 -8.43 -1.88
CA ASP A 29 2.78 -7.93 -2.47
C ASP A 29 2.80 -6.40 -2.39
N ALA A 30 3.81 -5.85 -1.73
CA ALA A 30 3.95 -4.41 -1.53
C ALA A 30 4.66 -3.74 -2.72
N TYR A 31 3.98 -2.76 -3.34
CA TYR A 31 4.52 -1.94 -4.43
C TYR A 31 4.45 -0.45 -4.04
N PRO A 32 5.46 0.09 -3.33
CA PRO A 32 5.50 1.50 -3.02
C PRO A 32 5.60 2.33 -4.32
N VAL A 33 4.81 3.40 -4.41
CA VAL A 33 4.78 4.35 -5.53
C VAL A 33 5.12 5.75 -5.00
N ASP A 34 6.07 6.43 -5.65
CA ASP A 34 6.41 7.81 -5.33
C ASP A 34 5.60 8.77 -6.21
N LEU A 35 4.46 9.24 -5.70
CA LEU A 35 3.57 10.14 -6.46
C LEU A 35 4.16 11.55 -6.64
N ARG A 36 5.22 11.90 -5.90
CA ARG A 36 5.88 13.22 -6.02
C ARG A 36 6.62 13.38 -7.35
N GLN A 37 6.89 12.28 -8.06
CA GLN A 37 7.61 12.33 -9.34
C GLN A 37 6.73 12.81 -10.51
N GLY A 38 5.41 12.91 -10.34
CA GLY A 38 4.51 13.57 -11.30
C GLY A 38 4.66 13.13 -12.76
N LYS A 39 4.94 11.85 -13.01
CA LYS A 39 5.01 11.29 -14.37
C LYS A 39 3.62 11.01 -14.94
#